data_AF-A0A7G8Z9A6-F1
#
_entry.id   AF-A0A7G8Z9A6-F1
#
_cell.length_a   1.000
_cell.length_b   1.000
_cell.length_c   1.000
_cell.angle_alpha   90.00
_cell.angle_beta   90.00
_cell.angle_gamma   90.00
#
_symmetry.space_group_name_H-M   'P 1'
#
loop_
_entity.id
_entity.type
_entity.pdbx_description
1 polymer ?
#
loop_
_entity_poly.entity_id
_entity_poly.type
_entity_poly.pdbx_seq_one_letter_code
_entity_poly.pdbx_strand_id
1 'polypeptide(L)'
;MCISYLSFCIIYHSIRPAGSGYAIELWIPNFIIHIFPKWILIILSHMMWAFLALGLLAYDLLFCSILIQTAMYIDILKYKLQNISMHDPIKKRQILIQCIQQHLAICKIKEKIQSIFFIVISVLPVFLGVNMCLGIYQATLWETNDTATLTAFGLFTTSAFLEGFSVCWVASDITYKSGEIRNAVYEMDWIGIDKYTGKMIIILMAYSTSRPMHFVGILSISMSNHTFRAILNISYQFYLLLRHIAHSKNN
;
A
#
# COMPACT_ATOMS: atom_id res chain seq x y z
N MET A 1 2.52 -2.89 -8.06
CA MET A 1 2.85 -4.18 -8.63
C MET A 1 2.18 -4.36 -9.98
N CYS A 2 0.88 -4.11 -10.14
CA CYS A 2 0.24 -4.43 -11.41
C CYS A 2 0.49 -3.42 -12.54
N ILE A 3 0.46 -2.12 -12.25
CA ILE A 3 0.77 -1.07 -13.25
C ILE A 3 2.24 -1.17 -13.65
N SER A 4 3.12 -1.36 -12.67
CA SER A 4 4.55 -1.60 -12.90
C SER A 4 4.75 -2.88 -13.73
N TYR A 5 4.17 -4.01 -13.35
CA TYR A 5 4.34 -5.28 -14.09
C TYR A 5 3.73 -5.24 -15.51
N LEU A 6 2.56 -4.60 -15.70
CA LEU A 6 1.99 -4.34 -17.02
C LEU A 6 2.89 -3.43 -17.86
N SER A 7 3.42 -2.34 -17.29
CA SER A 7 4.38 -1.48 -17.98
C SER A 7 5.67 -2.23 -18.32
N PHE A 8 6.19 -3.07 -17.43
CA PHE A 8 7.37 -3.90 -17.69
C PHE A 8 7.08 -4.93 -18.79
N CYS A 9 5.98 -5.67 -18.74
CA CYS A 9 5.63 -6.65 -19.77
C CYS A 9 5.32 -6.01 -21.13
N ILE A 10 4.62 -4.88 -21.16
CA ILE A 10 4.29 -4.15 -22.41
C ILE A 10 5.55 -3.56 -23.04
N ILE A 11 6.45 -3.01 -22.25
CA ILE A 11 7.65 -2.35 -22.75
C ILE A 11 8.77 -3.36 -23.04
N TYR A 12 8.97 -4.40 -22.22
CA TYR A 12 9.87 -5.53 -22.50
C TYR A 12 9.49 -6.26 -23.79
N HIS A 13 8.19 -6.39 -24.08
CA HIS A 13 7.68 -6.95 -25.33
C HIS A 13 7.89 -6.00 -26.53
N SER A 14 7.94 -4.68 -26.32
CA SER A 14 8.14 -3.69 -27.38
C SER A 14 9.61 -3.52 -27.80
N ILE A 15 10.57 -4.00 -27.00
CA ILE A 15 12.02 -3.73 -27.19
C ILE A 15 12.81 -4.94 -27.70
N ARG A 16 12.24 -6.16 -27.68
CA ARG A 16 12.99 -7.37 -28.04
C ARG A 16 13.20 -7.48 -29.57
N PRO A 17 14.45 -7.60 -30.07
CA PRO A 17 14.69 -7.90 -31.47
C PRO A 17 14.25 -9.33 -31.79
N ALA A 18 13.65 -9.50 -32.98
CA ALA A 18 13.06 -10.75 -33.49
C ALA A 18 14.09 -11.90 -33.55
N GLY A 19 14.27 -12.65 -32.45
CA GLY A 19 15.23 -13.76 -32.37
C GLY A 19 14.66 -15.08 -31.83
N SER A 20 13.65 -15.03 -30.95
CA SER A 20 12.88 -16.22 -30.55
C SER A 20 11.44 -15.79 -30.30
N GLY A 21 10.49 -16.39 -31.01
CA GLY A 21 9.09 -15.94 -31.08
C GLY A 21 8.25 -16.15 -29.81
N TYR A 22 8.82 -15.98 -28.61
CA TYR A 22 8.12 -16.12 -27.33
C TYR A 22 8.35 -14.88 -26.45
N ALA A 23 7.26 -14.34 -25.87
CA ALA A 23 7.24 -13.11 -25.07
C ALA A 23 8.03 -13.20 -23.75
N ILE A 24 8.19 -14.40 -23.23
CA ILE A 24 9.06 -14.78 -22.10
C ILE A 24 9.67 -16.12 -22.54
N GLU A 25 10.94 -16.38 -22.22
CA GLU A 25 11.52 -17.73 -22.36
C GLU A 25 10.90 -18.68 -21.33
N LEU A 26 9.59 -18.94 -21.48
CA LEU A 26 8.95 -20.08 -20.89
C LEU A 26 9.50 -21.31 -21.62
N TRP A 27 10.10 -22.21 -20.87
CA TRP A 27 10.47 -23.52 -21.38
C TRP A 27 9.17 -24.25 -21.75
N ILE A 28 8.80 -24.21 -23.03
CA ILE A 28 7.67 -24.97 -23.56
C ILE A 28 8.22 -26.34 -23.95
N PRO A 29 7.73 -27.44 -23.36
CA PRO A 29 8.15 -28.78 -23.76
C PRO A 29 8.00 -28.98 -25.27
N ASN A 30 9.05 -29.48 -25.93
CA ASN A 30 9.11 -29.63 -27.39
C ASN A 30 7.94 -30.40 -28.01
N PHE A 31 7.28 -31.28 -27.26
CA PHE A 31 6.10 -32.03 -27.69
C PHE A 31 4.88 -31.13 -28.01
N ILE A 32 4.69 -30.02 -27.30
CA ILE A 32 3.54 -29.12 -27.48
C ILE A 32 3.68 -28.28 -28.76
N ILE A 33 4.92 -27.96 -29.15
CA ILE A 33 5.24 -27.15 -30.33
C ILE A 33 4.92 -27.92 -31.63
N HIS A 34 4.93 -29.25 -31.59
CA HIS A 34 4.57 -30.09 -32.73
C HIS A 34 3.06 -30.28 -32.92
N ILE A 35 2.25 -30.05 -31.87
CA ILE A 35 0.81 -30.32 -31.89
C ILE A 35 0.00 -29.07 -32.28
N PHE A 36 0.43 -27.89 -31.85
CA PHE A 36 -0.30 -26.63 -32.09
C PHE A 36 0.55 -25.61 -32.88
N PRO A 37 -0.06 -24.82 -33.77
CA PRO A 37 0.64 -23.73 -34.45
C PRO A 37 1.11 -22.69 -33.42
N LYS A 38 2.36 -22.24 -33.57
CA LYS A 38 3.05 -21.32 -32.62
C LYS A 38 2.25 -20.06 -32.29
N TRP A 39 1.54 -19.50 -33.27
CA TRP A 39 0.72 -18.29 -33.08
C TRP A 39 -0.41 -18.48 -32.05
N ILE A 40 -1.04 -19.66 -32.00
CA ILE A 40 -2.08 -19.95 -31.01
C ILE A 40 -1.48 -19.99 -29.60
N LEU A 41 -0.30 -20.61 -29.43
CA LEU A 41 0.39 -20.67 -28.14
C LEU A 41 0.77 -19.26 -27.63
N ILE A 42 1.21 -18.38 -28.54
CA ILE A 42 1.52 -16.98 -28.21
C ILE A 42 0.26 -16.24 -27.74
N ILE A 43 -0.85 -16.35 -28.48
CA ILE A 43 -2.12 -15.69 -28.12
C ILE A 43 -2.61 -16.19 -26.75
N LEU A 44 -2.61 -17.51 -26.52
CA LEU A 44 -3.02 -18.08 -25.24
C LEU A 44 -2.14 -17.59 -24.09
N SER A 45 -0.83 -17.50 -24.29
CA SER A 45 0.09 -16.96 -23.28
C SER A 45 -0.22 -15.49 -22.95
N HIS A 46 -0.48 -14.66 -23.96
CA HIS A 46 -0.84 -13.25 -23.75
C HIS A 46 -2.18 -13.09 -23.02
N MET A 47 -3.18 -13.91 -23.38
CA MET A 47 -4.47 -13.90 -22.68
C MET A 47 -4.31 -14.28 -21.21
N MET A 48 -3.48 -15.28 -20.89
CA MET A 48 -3.21 -15.69 -19.51
C MET A 48 -2.53 -14.56 -18.71
N TRP A 49 -1.53 -13.90 -19.27
CA TRP A 49 -0.85 -12.77 -18.62
C TRP A 49 -1.79 -11.56 -18.43
N ALA A 50 -2.60 -11.24 -19.42
CA ALA A 50 -3.59 -10.16 -19.32
C ALA A 50 -4.60 -10.44 -18.20
N PHE A 51 -5.08 -11.68 -18.10
CA PHE A 51 -6.00 -12.09 -17.05
C PHE A 51 -5.37 -12.01 -15.65
N LEU A 52 -4.13 -12.48 -15.50
CA LEU A 52 -3.38 -12.40 -14.24
C LEU A 52 -3.16 -10.94 -13.81
N ALA A 53 -2.81 -10.07 -14.75
CA ALA A 53 -2.64 -8.65 -14.49
C ALA A 53 -3.97 -7.97 -14.09
N LEU A 54 -5.08 -8.28 -14.75
CA LEU A 54 -6.39 -7.77 -14.34
C LEU A 54 -6.76 -8.22 -12.93
N GLY A 55 -6.50 -9.49 -12.59
CA GLY A 55 -6.77 -10.04 -11.26
C GLY A 55 -5.95 -9.36 -10.16
N LEU A 56 -4.66 -9.14 -10.39
CA LEU A 56 -3.79 -8.43 -9.46
C LEU A 56 -4.18 -6.95 -9.31
N LEU A 57 -4.57 -6.27 -10.41
CA LEU A 57 -5.05 -4.89 -10.35
C LEU A 57 -6.34 -4.79 -9.52
N ALA A 58 -7.28 -5.72 -9.72
CA ALA A 58 -8.50 -5.78 -8.94
C ALA A 58 -8.20 -6.00 -7.46
N TYR A 59 -7.22 -6.85 -7.13
CA TYR A 59 -6.78 -7.09 -5.76
C TYR A 59 -6.19 -5.83 -5.10
N ASP A 60 -5.31 -5.12 -5.79
CA ASP A 60 -4.71 -3.86 -5.30
C ASP A 60 -5.79 -2.79 -5.08
N LEU A 61 -6.73 -2.64 -6.01
CA LEU A 61 -7.86 -1.71 -5.90
C LEU A 61 -8.78 -2.06 -4.73
N LEU A 62 -9.07 -3.35 -4.54
CA LEU A 62 -9.86 -3.81 -3.39
C LEU A 62 -9.16 -3.44 -2.09
N PHE A 63 -7.85 -3.69 -1.97
CA PHE A 63 -7.09 -3.35 -0.77
C PHE A 63 -7.12 -1.84 -0.50
N CYS A 64 -6.80 -1.02 -1.49
CA CYS A 64 -6.82 0.44 -1.37
C CYS A 64 -8.21 0.98 -1.02
N SER A 65 -9.26 0.45 -1.65
CA SER A 65 -10.64 0.89 -1.38
C SER A 65 -11.07 0.61 0.06
N ILE A 66 -10.72 -0.56 0.60
CA ILE A 66 -11.01 -0.93 1.98
C ILE A 66 -10.27 -0.01 2.96
N LEU A 67 -8.99 0.29 2.71
CA LEU A 67 -8.23 1.23 3.53
C LEU A 67 -8.87 2.64 3.52
N ILE A 68 -9.21 3.16 2.34
CA ILE A 68 -9.87 4.47 2.21
C ILE A 68 -11.22 4.47 2.94
N GLN A 69 -12.02 3.41 2.82
CA GLN A 69 -13.27 3.28 3.56
C GLN A 69 -13.06 3.30 5.07
N THR A 70 -12.02 2.65 5.59
CA THR A 70 -11.71 2.75 7.03
C THR A 70 -11.33 4.15 7.47
N ALA A 71 -10.56 4.88 6.66
CA ALA A 71 -10.24 6.29 6.93
C ALA A 71 -11.53 7.13 6.98
N MET A 72 -12.44 6.94 6.02
CA MET A 72 -13.73 7.63 5.98
C MET A 72 -14.62 7.29 7.19
N TYR A 73 -14.65 6.04 7.65
CA TYR A 73 -15.42 5.67 8.85
C TYR A 73 -14.90 6.37 10.10
N ILE A 74 -13.58 6.59 10.20
CA ILE A 74 -12.99 7.36 11.30
C ILE A 74 -13.38 8.84 11.20
N ASP A 75 -13.34 9.43 10.00
CA ASP A 75 -13.75 10.83 9.80
C ASP A 75 -15.22 11.05 10.15
N ILE A 76 -16.11 10.14 9.76
CA ILE A 76 -17.54 10.18 10.13
C ILE A 76 -17.71 10.09 11.64
N LEU A 77 -16.97 9.21 12.31
CA LEU A 77 -17.01 9.08 13.76
C LEU A 77 -16.53 10.38 14.44
N LYS A 78 -15.42 10.95 13.97
CA LYS A 78 -14.89 12.24 14.45
C LYS A 78 -15.92 13.35 14.30
N TYR A 79 -16.52 13.47 13.12
CA TYR A 79 -17.56 14.46 12.84
C TYR A 79 -18.77 14.32 13.76
N LYS A 80 -19.24 13.08 14.01
CA LYS A 80 -20.36 12.83 14.92
C LYS A 80 -20.03 13.24 16.35
N LEU A 81 -18.82 12.96 16.81
CA LEU A 81 -18.36 13.29 18.17
C LEU A 81 -18.27 14.81 18.39
N GLN A 82 -17.76 15.55 17.40
CA GLN A 82 -17.63 17.01 17.49
C GLN A 82 -18.98 17.74 17.42
N ASN A 83 -19.95 17.19 16.68
CA ASN A 83 -21.26 17.81 16.48
C ASN A 83 -22.35 17.30 17.44
N ILE A 84 -21.97 16.73 18.59
CA ILE A 84 -22.92 16.39 19.66
C ILE A 84 -23.35 17.68 20.39
N SER A 85 -24.18 18.48 19.74
CA SER A 85 -24.81 19.67 20.33
C SER A 85 -26.28 19.38 20.60
N MET A 86 -26.56 18.62 21.66
CA MET A 86 -27.93 18.31 22.10
C MET A 86 -28.06 18.65 23.58
N HIS A 87 -29.08 19.44 23.93
CA HIS A 87 -29.42 19.75 25.32
C HIS A 87 -30.07 18.57 26.07
N ASP A 88 -30.58 17.56 25.35
CA ASP A 88 -31.20 16.39 25.96
C ASP A 88 -30.13 15.34 26.36
N PRO A 89 -29.91 15.11 27.68
CA PRO A 89 -28.87 14.20 28.16
C PRO A 89 -29.13 12.74 27.78
N ILE A 90 -30.39 12.33 27.61
CA ILE A 90 -30.73 10.94 27.27
C ILE A 90 -30.32 10.64 25.83
N LYS A 91 -30.66 11.54 24.90
CA LYS A 91 -30.26 11.43 23.49
C LYS A 91 -28.75 11.55 23.33
N LYS A 92 -28.10 12.47 24.06
CA LYS A 92 -26.64 12.63 24.08
C LYS A 92 -25.94 11.31 24.45
N ARG A 93 -26.44 10.63 25.50
CA ARG A 93 -25.94 9.31 25.90
C ARG A 93 -26.17 8.23 24.84
N GLN A 94 -27.35 8.18 24.22
CA GLN A 94 -27.63 7.20 23.16
C GLN A 94 -26.70 7.37 21.96
N ILE A 95 -26.46 8.61 21.51
CA ILE A 95 -25.53 8.91 20.42
C ILE A 95 -24.10 8.52 20.81
N LEU A 96 -23.67 8.81 22.05
CA LEU A 96 -22.36 8.40 22.53
C LEU A 96 -22.19 6.87 22.51
N ILE A 97 -23.18 6.11 22.96
CA ILE A 97 -23.15 4.64 22.90
C ILE A 97 -23.01 4.16 21.44
N GLN A 98 -23.73 4.77 20.50
CA GLN A 98 -23.59 4.47 19.07
C GLN A 98 -22.18 4.80 18.54
N CYS A 99 -21.59 5.92 18.97
CA CYS A 99 -20.22 6.29 18.59
C CYS A 99 -19.20 5.28 19.14
N ILE A 100 -19.36 4.83 20.39
CA ILE A 100 -18.50 3.79 20.99
C ILE A 100 -18.63 2.47 20.22
N GLN A 101 -19.86 2.06 19.88
CA GLN A 101 -20.09 0.85 19.08
C GLN A 101 -19.46 0.96 17.69
N GLN A 102 -19.55 2.13 17.05
CA GLN A 102 -18.90 2.41 15.76
C GLN A 102 -17.38 2.35 15.87
N HIS A 103 -16.79 2.97 16.91
CA HIS A 103 -15.36 2.89 17.16
C HIS A 103 -14.87 1.44 17.32
N LEU A 104 -15.58 0.64 18.13
CA LEU A 104 -15.28 -0.78 18.30
C LEU A 104 -15.42 -1.58 17.00
N ALA A 105 -16.41 -1.26 16.17
CA ALA A 105 -16.57 -1.88 14.85
C ALA A 105 -15.39 -1.54 13.93
N ILE A 106 -14.92 -0.29 13.92
CA ILE A 106 -13.74 0.13 13.15
C ILE A 106 -12.49 -0.61 13.61
N CYS A 107 -12.27 -0.75 14.93
CA CYS A 107 -11.16 -1.56 15.46
C CYS A 107 -11.20 -3.00 14.95
N LYS A 108 -12.37 -3.64 14.95
CA LYS A 108 -12.55 -5.00 14.43
C LYS A 108 -12.31 -5.08 12.92
N ILE A 109 -12.76 -4.08 12.14
CA ILE A 109 -12.50 -4.01 10.70
C ILE A 109 -10.99 -3.93 10.46
N LYS A 110 -10.27 -3.07 11.20
CA LYS A 110 -8.82 -2.96 11.13
C LYS A 110 -8.12 -4.30 11.39
N GLU A 111 -8.53 -5.03 12.43
CA GLU A 111 -7.97 -6.35 12.76
C GLU A 111 -8.21 -7.36 11.63
N LYS A 112 -9.41 -7.36 11.05
CA LYS A 112 -9.73 -8.21 9.89
C LYS A 112 -8.90 -7.86 8.66
N ILE A 113 -8.76 -6.57 8.34
CA ILE A 113 -7.91 -6.12 7.23
C ILE A 113 -6.47 -6.60 7.44
N GLN A 114 -5.93 -6.41 8.65
CA GLN A 114 -4.57 -6.85 8.95
C GLN A 114 -4.43 -8.37 8.82
N SER A 115 -5.42 -9.16 9.24
CA SER A 115 -5.39 -10.61 9.09
C SER A 115 -5.49 -11.07 7.64
N ILE A 116 -6.37 -10.48 6.84
CA ILE A 116 -6.60 -10.88 5.45
C ILE A 116 -5.42 -10.47 4.56
N PHE A 117 -4.90 -9.26 4.76
CA PHE A 117 -3.82 -8.69 3.95
C PHE A 117 -2.45 -8.80 4.61
N PHE A 118 -2.29 -9.67 5.61
CA PHE A 118 -1.05 -9.79 6.40
C PHE A 118 0.21 -9.98 5.53
N ILE A 119 0.10 -10.86 4.53
CA ILE A 119 1.19 -11.15 3.60
C ILE A 119 1.55 -9.90 2.78
N VAL A 120 0.55 -9.19 2.25
CA VAL A 120 0.75 -7.95 1.47
C VAL A 120 1.42 -6.88 2.32
N ILE A 121 0.91 -6.67 3.53
CA ILE A 121 1.45 -5.70 4.50
C ILE A 121 2.93 -5.97 4.78
N SER A 122 3.33 -7.24 4.78
CA SER A 122 4.69 -7.69 5.06
C SER A 122 5.62 -7.61 3.85
N VAL A 123 5.15 -8.04 2.68
CA VAL A 123 5.98 -8.18 1.47
C VAL A 123 6.13 -6.87 0.72
N LEU A 124 5.10 -6.01 0.72
CA LEU A 124 5.09 -4.75 -0.03
C LEU A 124 6.30 -3.84 0.32
N PRO A 125 6.64 -3.58 1.59
CA PRO A 125 7.79 -2.75 1.93
C PRO A 125 9.13 -3.32 1.42
N VAL A 126 9.31 -4.64 1.50
CA VAL A 126 10.52 -5.32 1.02
C VAL A 126 10.63 -5.21 -0.50
N PHE A 127 9.52 -5.47 -1.20
CA PHE A 127 9.47 -5.35 -2.65
C PHE A 127 9.77 -3.92 -3.11
N LEU A 128 9.21 -2.90 -2.44
CA LEU A 128 9.51 -1.50 -2.74
C LEU A 128 11.00 -1.19 -2.56
N GLY A 129 11.63 -1.70 -1.49
CA GLY A 129 13.06 -1.50 -1.27
C GLY A 129 13.92 -2.14 -2.36
N VAL A 130 13.66 -3.39 -2.72
CA VAL A 130 14.39 -4.06 -3.82
C VAL A 130 14.19 -3.32 -5.13
N ASN A 131 12.95 -2.93 -5.45
CA ASN A 131 12.62 -2.20 -6.66
C ASN A 131 13.34 -0.84 -6.75
N MET A 132 13.41 -0.09 -5.65
CA MET A 132 14.14 1.18 -5.62
C MET A 132 15.64 0.98 -5.79
N CYS A 133 16.25 -0.02 -5.14
CA CYS A 133 17.66 -0.35 -5.32
C CYS A 133 17.99 -0.77 -6.76
N LEU A 134 17.16 -1.62 -7.37
CA LEU A 134 17.33 -2.05 -8.76
C LEU A 134 17.14 -0.90 -9.75
N GLY A 135 16.14 -0.04 -9.53
CA GLY A 135 15.90 1.13 -10.37
C GLY A 135 17.08 2.10 -10.36
N ILE A 136 17.69 2.31 -9.19
CA ILE A 136 18.89 3.15 -9.09
C ILE A 136 20.11 2.48 -9.73
N TYR A 137 20.29 1.17 -9.55
CA TYR A 137 21.37 0.42 -10.21
C TYR A 137 21.27 0.51 -11.73
N GLN A 138 20.07 0.34 -12.29
CA GLN A 138 19.85 0.50 -13.73
C GLN A 138 20.16 1.92 -14.20
N ALA A 139 19.83 2.95 -13.41
CA ALA A 139 20.18 4.33 -13.72
C ALA A 139 21.70 4.59 -13.71
N THR A 140 22.47 3.87 -12.89
CA THR A 140 23.94 3.98 -12.89
C THR A 140 24.62 3.32 -14.08
N LEU A 141 23.99 2.31 -14.69
CA LEU A 141 24.50 1.59 -15.86
C LEU A 141 24.19 2.30 -17.19
N TRP A 142 23.79 3.57 -17.16
CA TRP A 142 23.37 4.37 -18.33
C TRP A 142 24.54 4.72 -19.29
N GLU A 143 25.49 3.82 -19.50
CA GLU A 143 26.47 3.91 -20.58
C GLU A 143 26.02 3.16 -21.84
N THR A 144 24.89 2.45 -21.81
CA THR A 144 24.39 1.66 -22.96
C THR A 144 23.38 2.44 -23.81
N ASN A 145 23.60 2.49 -25.13
CA ASN A 145 22.81 3.13 -26.20
C ASN A 145 21.34 2.67 -26.36
N ASP A 146 20.76 1.98 -25.37
CA ASP A 146 19.40 1.45 -25.41
C ASP A 146 18.44 2.30 -24.56
N THR A 147 18.00 3.43 -25.13
CA THR A 147 17.07 4.37 -24.49
C THR A 147 15.71 3.74 -24.19
N ALA A 148 15.33 2.70 -24.94
CA ALA A 148 14.05 2.03 -24.77
C ALA A 148 14.03 1.21 -23.47
N THR A 149 15.09 0.45 -23.17
CA THR A 149 15.14 -0.30 -21.89
C THR A 149 15.20 0.64 -20.69
N LEU A 150 15.96 1.73 -20.77
CA LEU A 150 16.03 2.71 -19.69
C LEU A 150 14.66 3.33 -19.39
N THR A 151 13.92 3.74 -20.43
CA THR A 151 12.56 4.29 -20.26
C THR A 151 11.60 3.26 -19.68
N ALA A 152 11.70 1.99 -20.10
CA ALA A 152 10.94 0.88 -19.53
C ALA A 152 11.12 0.73 -18.02
N PHE A 153 12.39 0.61 -17.60
CA PHE A 153 12.75 0.42 -16.20
C PHE A 153 12.46 1.66 -15.35
N GLY A 154 12.64 2.86 -15.91
CA GLY A 154 12.29 4.11 -15.25
C GLY A 154 10.79 4.21 -14.95
N LEU A 155 9.94 3.89 -15.93
CA LEU A 155 8.47 3.85 -15.75
C LEU A 155 8.05 2.77 -14.75
N PHE A 156 8.67 1.59 -14.81
CA PHE A 156 8.46 0.51 -13.83
C PHE A 156 8.77 0.96 -12.40
N THR A 157 9.94 1.56 -12.20
CA THR A 157 10.40 2.00 -10.88
C THR A 157 9.51 3.11 -10.33
N THR A 158 9.17 4.09 -11.17
CA THR A 158 8.34 5.25 -10.79
C THR A 158 6.91 4.84 -10.46
N SER A 159 6.32 3.93 -11.23
CA SER A 159 4.96 3.43 -10.96
C SER A 159 4.90 2.64 -9.65
N ALA A 160 5.88 1.76 -9.39
CA ALA A 160 5.97 1.05 -8.11
C ALA A 160 6.21 2.00 -6.92
N PHE A 161 6.99 3.07 -7.11
CA PHE A 161 7.17 4.12 -6.10
C PHE A 161 5.85 4.82 -5.75
N LEU A 162 5.10 5.26 -6.77
CA LEU A 162 3.81 5.96 -6.57
C LEU A 162 2.80 5.07 -5.86
N GLU A 163 2.73 3.80 -6.25
CA GLU A 163 1.85 2.83 -5.61
C GLU A 163 2.24 2.63 -4.15
N GLY A 164 3.50 2.33 -3.87
CA GLY A 164 4.00 2.16 -2.50
C GLY A 164 3.76 3.38 -1.62
N PHE A 165 4.03 4.57 -2.15
CA PHE A 165 3.76 5.83 -1.46
C PHE A 165 2.28 5.99 -1.14
N SER A 166 1.39 5.75 -2.10
CA SER A 166 -0.07 5.94 -1.93
C SER A 166 -0.62 5.06 -0.82
N VAL A 167 -0.21 3.79 -0.76
CA VAL A 167 -0.70 2.83 0.24
C VAL A 167 -0.14 3.15 1.63
N CYS A 168 1.16 3.46 1.73
CA CYS A 168 1.77 3.88 3.00
C CYS A 168 1.18 5.21 3.51
N TRP A 169 0.79 6.10 2.60
CA TRP A 169 0.13 7.35 2.93
C TRP A 169 -1.23 7.10 3.56
N VAL A 170 -2.10 6.32 2.92
CA VAL A 170 -3.44 6.01 3.46
C VAL A 170 -3.35 5.25 4.79
N ALA A 171 -2.43 4.30 4.92
CA ALA A 171 -2.21 3.59 6.19
C ALA A 171 -1.77 4.53 7.33
N SER A 172 -0.94 5.53 7.01
CA SER A 172 -0.51 6.56 7.97
C SER A 172 -1.64 7.53 8.30
N ASP A 173 -2.47 7.90 7.33
CA ASP A 173 -3.64 8.74 7.52
C ASP A 173 -4.65 8.08 8.48
N ILE A 174 -4.92 6.78 8.31
CA ILE A 174 -5.75 6.01 9.26
C ILE A 174 -5.16 6.06 10.67
N THR A 175 -3.85 5.85 10.80
CA THR A 175 -3.16 5.93 12.09
C THR A 175 -3.35 7.31 12.73
N TYR A 176 -3.10 8.36 11.97
CA TYR A 176 -3.22 9.75 12.42
C TYR A 176 -4.65 10.08 12.84
N LYS A 177 -5.62 9.84 11.96
CA LYS A 177 -7.05 10.06 12.21
C LYS A 177 -7.57 9.27 13.40
N SER A 178 -7.09 8.04 13.60
CA SER A 178 -7.47 7.23 14.77
C SER A 178 -7.01 7.86 16.09
N GLY A 179 -5.82 8.50 16.11
CA GLY A 179 -5.33 9.23 17.27
C GLY A 179 -6.11 10.52 17.54
N GLU A 180 -6.59 11.17 16.49
CA GLU A 180 -7.41 12.40 16.56
C GLU A 180 -8.79 12.19 17.19
N ILE A 181 -9.29 10.95 17.27
CA ILE A 181 -10.55 10.63 17.94
C ILE A 181 -10.51 11.12 19.40
N ARG A 182 -9.38 10.95 20.09
CA ARG A 182 -9.24 11.43 21.47
C ARG A 182 -9.45 12.94 21.57
N ASN A 183 -8.88 13.69 20.64
CA ASN A 183 -8.98 15.15 20.62
C ASN A 183 -10.42 15.57 20.34
N ALA A 184 -11.10 14.90 19.40
CA ALA A 184 -12.52 15.12 19.12
C ALA A 184 -13.45 14.81 20.31
N VAL A 185 -13.15 13.75 21.08
CA VAL A 185 -13.89 13.44 22.32
C VAL A 185 -13.58 14.45 23.42
N TYR A 186 -12.38 15.02 23.46
CA TYR A 186 -12.05 16.08 24.41
C TYR A 186 -12.79 17.38 24.10
N GLU A 187 -12.86 17.75 22.81
CA GLU A 187 -13.49 18.97 22.31
C GLU A 187 -15.03 18.96 22.30
N MET A 188 -15.67 17.80 22.51
CA MET A 188 -17.14 17.73 22.55
C MET A 188 -17.69 18.59 23.70
N ASP A 189 -18.98 18.94 23.69
CA ASP A 189 -19.58 19.62 24.84
C ASP A 189 -19.74 18.65 26.03
N TRP A 190 -19.08 18.91 27.16
CA TRP A 190 -19.19 18.10 28.39
C TRP A 190 -20.30 18.59 29.34
N ILE A 191 -20.92 19.74 29.05
CA ILE A 191 -21.91 20.33 29.93
C ILE A 191 -23.17 19.46 29.96
N GLY A 192 -23.73 19.28 31.17
CA GLY A 192 -24.95 18.51 31.39
C GLY A 192 -24.79 16.99 31.29
N ILE A 193 -23.56 16.46 31.25
CA ILE A 193 -23.29 15.02 31.21
C ILE A 193 -23.35 14.41 32.62
N ASP A 194 -24.06 13.28 32.76
CA ASP A 194 -24.12 12.54 34.03
C ASP A 194 -22.82 11.76 34.31
N LYS A 195 -22.60 11.39 35.58
CA LYS A 195 -21.37 10.70 36.03
C LYS A 195 -21.10 9.39 35.28
N TYR A 196 -22.14 8.66 34.88
CA TYR A 196 -21.97 7.39 34.17
C TYR A 196 -21.50 7.64 32.72
N THR A 197 -22.12 8.59 32.02
CA THR A 197 -21.71 9.00 30.67
C THR A 197 -20.30 9.61 30.68
N GLY A 198 -19.94 10.41 31.69
CA GLY A 198 -18.58 10.93 31.85
C GLY A 198 -17.52 9.83 31.98
N LYS A 199 -17.81 8.74 32.70
CA LYS A 199 -16.92 7.56 32.75
C LYS A 199 -16.76 6.91 31.37
N MET A 200 -17.84 6.81 30.58
CA MET A 200 -17.78 6.23 29.23
C MET A 200 -16.86 7.04 28.30
N ILE A 201 -16.93 8.37 28.38
CA ILE A 201 -16.08 9.29 27.61
C ILE A 201 -14.61 9.07 27.98
N ILE A 202 -14.29 9.02 29.28
CA ILE A 202 -12.92 8.77 29.75
C ILE A 202 -12.40 7.42 29.25
N ILE A 203 -13.22 6.36 29.34
CA ILE A 203 -12.86 5.03 28.84
C ILE A 203 -12.60 5.07 27.33
N LEU A 204 -13.45 5.77 26.56
CA LEU A 204 -13.27 5.92 25.12
C LEU A 204 -11.97 6.66 24.78
N MET A 205 -11.65 7.74 25.48
CA MET A 205 -10.40 8.48 25.31
C MET A 205 -9.18 7.62 25.64
N ALA A 206 -9.21 6.92 26.78
CA ALA A 206 -8.13 6.04 27.21
C ALA A 206 -7.91 4.90 26.21
N TYR A 207 -9.00 4.26 25.78
CA TYR A 207 -8.97 3.18 24.79
C TYR A 207 -8.39 3.65 23.46
N SER A 208 -8.88 4.77 22.91
CA SER A 208 -8.41 5.35 21.65
C SER A 208 -6.92 5.72 21.71
N THR A 209 -6.43 6.20 22.86
CA THR A 209 -5.01 6.55 23.05
C THR A 209 -4.12 5.31 23.08
N SER A 210 -4.57 4.26 23.76
CA SER A 210 -3.76 3.06 24.00
C SER A 210 -3.58 2.16 22.77
N ARG A 211 -4.38 2.36 21.71
CA ARG A 211 -4.41 1.49 20.52
C ARG A 211 -4.47 2.28 19.22
N PRO A 212 -3.39 2.99 18.84
CA PRO A 212 -3.31 3.60 17.51
C PRO A 212 -3.45 2.52 16.42
N MET A 213 -4.21 2.82 15.37
CA MET A 213 -4.55 1.87 14.32
C MET A 213 -3.40 1.64 13.32
N HIS A 214 -2.31 1.05 13.78
CA HIS A 214 -1.17 0.68 12.93
C HIS A 214 -1.38 -0.65 12.23
N PHE A 215 -1.09 -0.70 10.92
CA PHE A 215 -0.99 -1.95 10.17
C PHE A 215 0.44 -2.48 10.28
N VAL A 216 0.60 -3.63 10.95
CA VAL A 216 1.91 -4.24 11.23
C VAL A 216 1.99 -5.60 10.56
N GLY A 217 3.06 -5.80 9.78
CA GLY A 217 3.37 -7.07 9.12
C GLY A 217 4.40 -7.89 9.90
N ILE A 218 5.06 -8.79 9.19
CA ILE A 218 6.18 -9.60 9.68
C ILE A 218 7.34 -8.68 10.14
N LEU A 219 8.10 -9.15 11.14
CA LEU A 219 9.25 -8.43 11.72
C LEU A 219 8.89 -7.05 12.31
N SER A 220 7.63 -6.86 12.71
CA SER A 220 7.13 -5.60 13.26
C SER A 220 7.29 -4.40 12.31
N ILE A 221 7.40 -4.66 11.01
CA ILE A 221 7.45 -3.61 9.99
C ILE A 221 6.02 -3.05 9.85
N SER A 222 5.85 -1.78 10.19
CA SER A 222 4.58 -1.08 10.00
C SER A 222 4.47 -0.53 8.58
N MET A 223 3.29 -0.60 7.99
CA MET A 223 3.00 0.17 6.78
C MET A 223 2.76 1.63 7.16
N SER A 224 3.80 2.44 7.01
CA SER A 224 3.74 3.86 7.34
C SER A 224 4.66 4.68 6.44
N ASN A 225 4.39 5.99 6.38
CA ASN A 225 5.24 6.98 5.72
C ASN A 225 6.65 6.99 6.33
N HIS A 226 6.79 6.62 7.61
CA HIS A 226 8.09 6.48 8.25
C HIS A 226 8.89 5.32 7.61
N THR A 227 8.28 4.14 7.49
CA THR A 227 8.90 2.97 6.83
C THR A 227 9.24 3.27 5.38
N PHE A 228 8.35 3.95 4.66
CA PHE A 228 8.60 4.35 3.27
C PHE A 228 9.84 5.26 3.15
N ARG A 229 9.94 6.31 3.98
CA ARG A 229 11.13 7.18 4.01
C ARG A 229 12.40 6.42 4.38
N ALA A 230 12.32 5.48 5.33
CA ALA A 230 13.46 4.65 5.70
C ALA A 230 13.97 3.83 4.50
N ILE A 231 13.06 3.23 3.72
CA ILE A 231 13.39 2.50 2.50
C ILE A 231 14.10 3.41 1.48
N LEU A 232 13.60 4.63 1.27
CA LEU A 232 14.23 5.60 0.36
C LEU A 232 15.63 5.98 0.82
N ASN A 233 15.81 6.25 2.11
CA ASN A 233 17.11 6.60 2.67
C ASN A 233 18.13 5.46 2.50
N ILE A 234 17.73 4.21 2.78
CA ILE A 234 18.59 3.03 2.59
C ILE A 234 18.96 2.87 1.12
N SER A 235 18.00 3.02 0.21
CA SER A 235 18.23 2.92 -1.24
C SER A 235 19.22 4.00 -1.71
N TYR A 236 19.08 5.23 -1.20
CA TYR A 236 19.99 6.33 -1.51
C TYR A 236 21.40 6.12 -0.94
N GLN A 237 21.52 5.62 0.29
CA GLN A 237 22.82 5.27 0.87
C GLN A 237 23.52 4.18 0.06
N PHE A 238 22.77 3.15 -0.37
CA PHE A 238 23.30 2.11 -1.24
C PHE A 238 23.81 2.67 -2.57
N TYR A 239 23.07 3.59 -3.18
CA TYR A 239 23.51 4.31 -4.37
C TYR A 239 24.82 5.08 -4.16
N LEU A 240 24.92 5.85 -3.06
CA LEU A 240 26.14 6.59 -2.75
C LEU A 240 27.35 5.66 -2.58
N LEU A 241 27.16 4.51 -1.93
CA LEU A 241 28.19 3.48 -1.80
C LEU A 241 28.63 2.93 -3.16
N LEU A 242 27.68 2.55 -4.03
CA LEU A 242 27.99 2.06 -5.38
C LEU A 242 28.77 3.10 -6.20
N ARG A 243 28.33 4.36 -6.14
CA ARG A 243 29.01 5.47 -6.83
C ARG A 243 30.43 5.68 -6.30
N HIS A 244 30.63 5.57 -4.99
CA HIS A 244 31.95 5.70 -4.38
C HIS A 244 32.88 4.55 -4.80
N ILE A 245 32.40 3.30 -4.81
CA ILE A 245 33.15 2.13 -5.27
C ILE A 245 33.53 2.27 -6.75
N ALA A 246 32.59 2.72 -7.60
CA ALA A 246 32.85 2.95 -9.01
C ALA A 246 33.93 4.02 -9.23
N HIS A 247 33.87 5.13 -8.50
CA HIS A 247 34.87 6.20 -8.57
C HIS A 247 36.25 5.74 -8.05
N SER A 248 36.30 4.96 -6.97
CA SER A 248 37.56 4.43 -6.43
C SER A 248 38.25 3.44 -7.37
N LYS A 249 37.52 2.80 -8.29
CA LYS A 249 38.08 1.84 -9.25
C LYS A 249 38.68 2.51 -10.50
N ASN A 250 38.32 3.77 -10.75
CA ASN A 250 38.79 4.57 -11.88
C ASN A 250 39.99 5.50 -11.54
N ASN A 251 40.43 5.54 -10.27
CA ASN A 251 41.62 6.24 -9.79
C ASN A 251 42.70 5.22 -9.37
#